data_AF-A0A7W8TTH2-F1
#
_entry.id   AF-A0A7W8TTH2-F1
#
_cell.length_a   1.000
_cell.length_b   1.000
_cell.length_c   1.000
_cell.angle_alpha   90.00
_cell.angle_beta   90.00
_cell.angle_gamma   90.00
#
_symmetry.space_group_name_H-M   'P 1'
#
loop_
_entity.id
_entity.type
_entity.pdbx_description
1 polymer ?
#
loop_
_entity_poly.entity_id
_entity_poly.type
_entity_poly.pdbx_seq_one_letter_code
_entity_poly.pdbx_strand_id
1 'polypeptide(L)' 'MSKKGCSPDNSACEGFFGRLKNEMFYHRPWENVAEIEKAVNDYIKFYNNDRIKTSLGGRSIATYRRLTEQKMKYS' A
#
# COMPACT_ATOMS: atom_id res chain seq x y z
N MET A 1 -26.78 -19.77 -0.78
CA MET A 1 -26.51 -18.35 -1.11
C MET A 1 -25.19 -17.94 -0.48
N SER A 2 -24.29 -17.40 -1.29
CA SER A 2 -22.92 -16.99 -0.93
C SER A 2 -22.94 -16.02 0.26
N LYS A 3 -22.19 -16.31 1.33
CA LYS A 3 -21.94 -15.32 2.39
C LYS A 3 -21.23 -14.15 1.73
N LYS A 4 -21.87 -12.97 1.73
CA LYS A 4 -21.30 -11.71 1.27
C LYS A 4 -19.88 -11.60 1.87
N GLY A 5 -18.87 -11.71 1.01
CA GLY A 5 -17.47 -11.84 1.40
C GLY A 5 -16.94 -10.55 2.00
N CYS A 6 -17.30 -10.25 3.25
CA CYS A 6 -16.57 -9.30 4.09
C CYS A 6 -15.29 -9.99 4.59
N SER A 7 -14.39 -10.30 3.66
CA SER A 7 -13.02 -10.63 4.05
C SER A 7 -12.33 -9.28 4.31
N PRO A 8 -11.76 -9.04 5.51
CA PRO A 8 -11.05 -7.79 5.81
C PRO A 8 -9.91 -7.51 4.80
N ASP A 9 -9.38 -8.57 4.19
CA ASP A 9 -8.44 -8.51 3.06
C ASP A 9 -9.01 -7.80 1.83
N ASN A 10 -10.27 -8.06 1.47
CA ASN A 10 -10.91 -7.42 0.32
C ASN A 10 -11.03 -5.91 0.52
N SER A 11 -11.48 -5.47 1.70
CA SER A 11 -11.60 -4.05 2.01
C SER A 11 -10.24 -3.33 2.12
N ALA A 12 -9.21 -4.01 2.63
CA ALA A 12 -7.85 -3.47 2.64
C ALA A 12 -7.30 -3.31 1.22
N CYS A 13 -7.50 -4.31 0.36
CA CYS A 13 -7.12 -4.26 -1.04
C CYS A 13 -7.88 -3.18 -1.81
N GLU A 14 -9.20 -3.08 -1.64
CA GLU A 14 -10.04 -2.05 -2.27
C GLU A 14 -9.56 -0.64 -1.91
N GLY A 15 -9.21 -0.39 -0.63
CA GLY A 15 -8.66 0.88 -0.20
C GLY A 15 -7.30 1.20 -0.81
N PHE A 16 -6.42 0.19 -0.96
CA PHE A 16 -5.14 0.34 -1.64
C PHE A 16 -5.32 0.67 -3.13
N PHE A 17 -6.12 -0.11 -3.86
CA PHE A 17 -6.35 0.10 -5.29
C PHE A 17 -7.09 1.40 -5.58
N GLY A 18 -8.03 1.80 -4.72
CA GLY A 18 -8.69 3.10 -4.82
C GLY A 18 -7.70 4.27 -4.72
N ARG A 19 -6.72 4.17 -3.81
CA ARG A 19 -5.65 5.16 -3.69
C ARG A 19 -4.68 5.13 -4.85
N LEU A 20 -4.22 3.95 -5.26
CA LEU A 20 -3.32 3.81 -6.40
C LEU A 20 -3.92 4.43 -7.67
N LYS A 21 -5.22 4.20 -7.91
CA LYS A 21 -5.90 4.79 -9.06
C LYS A 21 -6.02 6.32 -8.98
N ASN A 22 -6.38 6.86 -7.81
CA ASN A 22 -6.52 8.30 -7.64
C ASN A 22 -5.16 9.02 -7.61
N GLU A 23 -4.21 8.54 -6.83
CA GLU A 23 -2.92 9.22 -6.61
C GLU A 23 -1.98 9.11 -7.82
N MET A 24 -2.03 8.00 -8.59
CA MET A 24 -1.09 7.75 -9.70
C MET A 24 -1.77 7.62 -11.07
N PHE A 25 -2.89 6.89 -11.18
CA PHE A 25 -3.41 6.47 -12.48
C PHE A 25 -4.23 7.55 -13.21
N TYR A 26 -5.15 8.25 -12.54
CA TYR A 26 -6.11 9.15 -13.20
C TYR A 26 -5.55 10.52 -13.62
N HIS A 27 -4.41 10.94 -13.09
CA HIS A 27 -3.84 12.28 -13.35
C HIS A 27 -2.83 12.34 -14.50
N ARG A 28 -2.59 11.22 -15.20
CA ARG A 28 -1.60 11.13 -16.28
C ARG A 28 -2.11 10.27 -17.44
N PRO A 29 -1.93 10.68 -18.71
CA PRO A 29 -2.10 9.78 -19.83
C PRO A 29 -0.96 8.75 -19.88
N TRP A 30 -1.30 7.50 -20.17
CA TRP A 30 -0.34 6.40 -20.29
C TRP A 30 -0.30 5.90 -21.72
N GLU A 31 0.88 5.90 -22.33
CA GLU A 31 1.06 5.47 -23.72
C GLU A 31 1.28 3.96 -23.85
N ASN A 32 1.89 3.34 -22.83
CA ASN A 32 2.30 1.93 -22.88
C ASN A 32 2.09 1.22 -21.54
N VAL A 33 1.84 -0.10 -21.60
CA VAL A 33 1.69 -0.95 -20.41
C VAL A 33 2.98 -1.03 -19.60
N ALA A 34 4.15 -1.02 -20.25
CA ALA A 34 5.45 -1.03 -19.56
C ALA A 34 5.64 0.19 -18.64
N GLU A 35 5.20 1.38 -19.06
CA GLU A 35 5.25 2.59 -18.24
C GLU A 35 4.34 2.49 -17.02
N ILE A 36 3.14 1.91 -17.19
CA ILE A 36 2.20 1.65 -16.09
C ILE A 36 2.82 0.66 -15.12
N GLU A 37 3.41 -0.44 -15.60
CA GLU A 37 4.04 -1.45 -14.74
C GLU A 37 5.18 -0.85 -13.92
N LYS A 38 6.03 -0.04 -14.54
CA LYS A 38 7.10 0.68 -13.83
C LYS A 38 6.53 1.63 -12.76
N ALA A 39 5.52 2.42 -13.11
CA ALA A 39 4.89 3.36 -12.19
C ALA A 39 4.20 2.66 -11.01
N VAL A 40 3.54 1.51 -11.24
CA VAL A 40 2.94 0.68 -10.18
C VAL A 40 4.03 0.16 -9.25
N ASN A 41 5.14 -0.36 -9.79
CA ASN A 41 6.27 -0.84 -8.99
C ASN A 41 6.88 0.27 -8.13
N ASP A 42 7.11 1.45 -8.71
CA ASP A 42 7.65 2.61 -7.98
C ASP A 42 6.65 3.08 -6.90
N TYR A 43 5.35 3.11 -7.20
CA TYR A 43 4.32 3.45 -6.23
C TYR A 43 4.25 2.44 -5.06
N ILE A 44 4.38 1.14 -5.33
CA ILE A 44 4.40 0.11 -4.28
C ILE A 44 5.62 0.28 -3.38
N LYS A 45 6.80 0.59 -3.94
CA LYS A 45 8.01 0.86 -3.15
C LYS A 45 7.81 2.08 -2.25
N PHE A 46 7.30 3.18 -2.81
CA PHE A 46 6.97 4.39 -2.05
C PHE A 46 5.94 4.12 -0.95
N TYR A 47 4.86 3.40 -1.27
CA TYR A 47 3.79 3.10 -0.32
C TYR A 47 4.30 2.31 0.90
N ASN A 48 5.24 1.38 0.68
CA ASN A 48 5.78 0.55 1.75
C ASN A 48 6.89 1.24 2.56
N ASN A 49 7.77 1.99 1.89
CA ASN A 49 9.01 2.49 2.52
C ASN A 49 8.94 3.96 2.95
N ASP A 50 8.22 4.80 2.21
CA ASP A 50 8.27 6.26 2.34
C ASP A 50 6.96 6.85 2.83
N ARG A 51 5.82 6.22 2.54
CA ARG A 51 4.50 6.74 2.96
C ARG A 51 4.39 6.77 4.48
N ILE A 52 4.35 7.97 5.03
CA ILE A 52 4.15 8.23 6.45
C ILE A 52 2.68 7.96 6.79
N LYS A 53 2.45 7.05 7.75
CA LYS A 53 1.11 6.77 8.25
C LYS A 53 1.00 7.30 9.69
N THR A 54 0.15 8.29 9.90
CA THR A 54 -0.13 8.88 11.22
C THR A 54 -0.62 7.82 12.21
N SER A 55 -1.40 6.85 11.73
CA SER A 55 -1.87 5.69 12.52
C SER A 55 -0.73 4.81 13.05
N LEU A 56 0.46 4.87 12.44
CA LEU A 56 1.66 4.12 12.87
C LEU A 56 2.63 5.01 13.68
N GLY A 57 2.15 6.12 14.24
CA GLY A 57 2.98 7.07 14.96
C GLY A 57 3.87 7.90 14.04
N GLY A 58 3.40 8.21 12.81
CA GLY A 58 4.16 9.00 11.85
C GLY A 58 5.32 8.24 11.21
N ARG A 59 5.20 6.92 11.07
CA ARG A 59 6.24 6.05 10.49
C ARG A 59 5.76 5.40 9.20
N SER A 60 6.71 5.00 8.36
CA SER A 60 6.43 4.14 7.22
C SER A 60 6.18 2.69 7.65
N ILE A 61 5.51 1.92 6.78
CA ILE A 61 5.15 0.53 7.06
C ILE A 61 6.41 -0.32 7.29
N ALA A 62 7.44 -0.14 6.46
CA ALA A 62 8.72 -0.83 6.61
C ALA A 62 9.38 -0.54 7.97
N THR A 63 9.39 0.73 8.40
CA THR A 63 9.94 1.14 9.69
C THR A 63 9.15 0.53 10.85
N TYR A 64 7.82 0.56 10.75
CA TYR A 64 6.95 -0.04 11.75
C TYR A 64 7.20 -1.54 11.89
N ARG A 65 7.30 -2.27 10.77
CA ARG A 65 7.60 -3.73 10.76
C ARG A 65 8.91 -4.04 11.48
N ARG A 66 10.00 -3.35 11.12
CA ARG A 66 11.32 -3.52 11.76
C ARG A 66 11.28 -3.30 13.27
N LEU A 67 10.54 -2.28 13.73
CA LEU A 67 10.40 -1.99 15.16
C LEU A 67 9.57 -3.05 15.89
N THR A 68 8.50 -3.55 15.27
CA THR A 68 7.70 -4.65 15.84
C THR A 68 8.51 -5.94 15.94
N GLU A 69 9.32 -6.25 14.93
CA GLU A 69 10.20 -7.42 14.92
C GLU A 69 11.29 -7.32 15.98
N GLN A 70 11.91 -6.14 16.16
CA GLN A 70 12.86 -5.91 17.25
C GLN A 70 12.19 -6.05 18.63
N LYS A 71 11.01 -5.45 18.84
CA LYS A 71 10.30 -5.58 20.12
C LYS A 71 9.97 -7.02 20.47
N MET A 72 9.56 -7.83 19.50
CA MET A 72 9.25 -9.25 19.70
C MET A 72 10.50 -10.10 19.98
N LYS A 73 11.67 -9.68 19.50
CA LYS A 73 12.94 -10.40 19.69
C LYS A 73 13.59 -10.13 21.05
N TYR A 74 13.27 -8.99 21.69
CA TYR A 74 13.84 -8.56 22.97
C TYR A 74 12.81 -8.51 24.11
N SER A 75 11.65 -9.17 23.92
CA SER A 75 10.62 -9.38 24.95
C SER A 75 10.61 -10.84 25.38
#